data_AF-A0A2N9MMU2-F1
#
_entry.id   AF-A0A2N9MMU2-F1
#
_cell.length_a   1.000
_cell.length_b   1.000
_cell.length_c   1.000
_cell.angle_alpha   90.00
_cell.angle_beta   90.00
_cell.angle_gamma   90.00
#
_symmetry.space_group_name_H-M   'P 1'
#
loop_
_entity.id
_entity.type
_entity.pdbx_description
1 polymer ?
#
loop_
_entity_poly.entity_id
_entity_poly.type
_entity_poly.pdbx_seq_one_letter_code
_entity_poly.pdbx_strand_id
1 'polypeptide(L)'
;MADLSEPGPVGSGVAWERQSPTAARFYGLGPRTDAEFDVRGKVLAAEVPFLVSTAGYGEYHASSGVYRFDLTAAGRYRIEAPAIDYFFYYGPTIKQIFEEHKEARGAAPGWAASAESDGSWNTLRMTLLRLVHGAMSAALAPSLSLKPYDGGPRELVLRARQLGSLVDDVSPGPVGLSDFRKQLETFFATYAAEAQTKGFPMWHALPFQFPEDPECARHTDEFMLGDEMLIAPIYTPGNQRTVYLPQGIWTNLDTNETLPGRRTITVETAALPVFARNGAILPLDSAGGIALHYFPALAAEFFLLESDPDDWTQVHAAPAAEIVRLEIEAKKTRDYEWVVHHIERPSEVAFEGRKYREAASGSAMQDRTWFYDAARKNLQVRVRVAAGEDCIVNLSF
;
A
#
# COMPACT_ATOMS: atom_id res chain seq x y z
N MET A 1 -0.54 -29.57 7.76
CA MET A 1 -1.28 -29.91 6.53
C MET A 1 -0.74 -31.23 5.99
N ALA A 2 -1.58 -32.07 5.39
CA ALA A 2 -1.16 -33.32 4.76
C ALA A 2 -1.86 -33.50 3.41
N ASP A 3 -1.17 -34.12 2.46
CA ASP A 3 -1.78 -34.56 1.21
C ASP A 3 -2.72 -35.74 1.53
N LEU A 4 -3.98 -35.64 1.07
CA LEU A 4 -5.01 -36.63 1.35
C LEU A 4 -5.12 -37.72 0.28
N SER A 5 -4.59 -37.43 -0.90
CA SER A 5 -4.54 -38.38 -2.01
C SER A 5 -3.17 -38.33 -2.66
N GLU A 6 -2.67 -39.49 -3.08
CA GLU A 6 -1.64 -39.50 -4.12
C GLU A 6 -2.20 -38.84 -5.39
N PRO A 7 -1.38 -38.08 -6.13
CA PRO A 7 -1.86 -37.50 -7.36
C PRO A 7 -2.24 -38.55 -8.40
N GLY A 8 -3.41 -38.37 -9.00
CA GLY A 8 -3.97 -39.29 -10.00
C GLY A 8 -4.25 -38.61 -11.34
N PRO A 9 -4.23 -39.35 -12.45
CA PRO A 9 -4.56 -38.80 -13.77
C PRO A 9 -6.04 -38.38 -13.85
N VAL A 10 -6.30 -37.21 -14.45
CA VAL A 10 -7.65 -36.72 -14.74
C VAL A 10 -7.65 -36.05 -16.12
N GLY A 11 -8.39 -36.62 -17.06
CA GLY A 11 -8.35 -36.17 -18.45
C GLY A 11 -6.93 -36.25 -19.02
N SER A 12 -6.41 -35.12 -19.52
CA SER A 12 -5.03 -34.97 -19.99
C SER A 12 -4.06 -34.46 -18.92
N GLY A 13 -4.53 -34.25 -17.69
CA GLY A 13 -3.75 -33.69 -16.59
C GLY A 13 -3.75 -34.58 -15.36
N VAL A 14 -3.55 -33.96 -14.21
CA VAL A 14 -3.39 -34.60 -12.90
C VAL A 14 -4.26 -33.89 -11.88
N ALA A 15 -4.70 -34.62 -10.87
CA ALA A 15 -5.43 -34.05 -9.75
C ALA A 15 -5.03 -34.69 -8.42
N TRP A 16 -5.07 -33.88 -7.37
CA TRP A 16 -4.80 -34.31 -6.01
C TRP A 16 -5.60 -33.46 -5.01
N GLU A 17 -5.66 -33.94 -3.78
CA GLU A 17 -6.38 -33.30 -2.69
C GLU A 17 -5.46 -33.02 -1.51
N ARG A 18 -5.69 -31.87 -0.89
CA ARG A 18 -4.97 -31.43 0.31
C ARG A 18 -5.95 -31.23 1.45
N GLN A 19 -5.58 -31.68 2.63
CA GLN A 19 -6.31 -31.37 3.85
C GLN A 19 -6.19 -29.88 4.15
N SER A 20 -7.22 -29.21 4.66
CA SER A 20 -7.10 -27.85 5.19
C SER A 20 -7.95 -27.63 6.43
N PRO A 21 -7.56 -26.74 7.36
CA PRO A 21 -8.41 -26.38 8.49
C PRO A 21 -9.74 -25.80 8.02
N THR A 22 -10.82 -26.09 8.75
CA THR A 22 -12.18 -25.62 8.41
C THR A 22 -12.36 -24.11 8.55
N ALA A 23 -11.59 -23.48 9.43
CA ALA A 23 -11.59 -22.04 9.65
C ALA A 23 -10.60 -21.27 8.76
N ALA A 24 -9.76 -21.96 7.99
CA ALA A 24 -8.78 -21.30 7.12
C ALA A 24 -9.50 -20.54 6.01
N ARG A 25 -9.08 -19.29 5.76
CA ARG A 25 -9.46 -18.54 4.57
C ARG A 25 -8.38 -18.65 3.53
N PHE A 26 -8.78 -18.46 2.28
CA PHE A 26 -7.90 -18.62 1.13
C PHE A 26 -7.89 -17.34 0.31
N TYR A 27 -6.71 -16.84 -0.01
CA TYR A 27 -6.50 -15.62 -0.78
C TYR A 27 -5.57 -15.86 -1.97
N GLY A 28 -5.48 -14.88 -2.86
CA GLY A 28 -4.61 -14.91 -4.03
C GLY A 28 -5.25 -15.56 -5.26
N LEU A 29 -4.44 -16.34 -5.99
CA LEU A 29 -4.69 -17.04 -7.26
C LEU A 29 -4.89 -16.17 -8.52
N GLY A 30 -4.36 -14.95 -8.48
CA GLY A 30 -4.04 -14.11 -9.62
C GLY A 30 -4.76 -12.76 -9.63
N PRO A 31 -4.56 -11.96 -10.70
CA PRO A 31 -5.26 -10.70 -10.93
C PRO A 31 -6.75 -10.94 -11.23
N ARG A 32 -7.50 -11.25 -10.18
CA ARG A 32 -8.94 -11.55 -10.23
C ARG A 32 -9.78 -10.29 -10.05
N THR A 33 -11.09 -10.46 -10.17
CA THR A 33 -12.08 -9.37 -10.19
C THR A 33 -13.29 -9.71 -9.34
N ASP A 34 -13.16 -10.72 -8.48
CA ASP A 34 -14.17 -11.13 -7.51
C ASP A 34 -14.45 -9.99 -6.52
N ALA A 35 -15.69 -9.96 -6.02
CA ALA A 35 -16.11 -8.96 -5.03
C ALA A 35 -15.44 -9.14 -3.65
N GLU A 36 -14.95 -10.34 -3.34
CA GLU A 36 -14.30 -10.68 -2.07
C GLU A 36 -12.98 -11.42 -2.33
N PHE A 37 -12.00 -11.25 -1.44
CA PHE A 37 -10.72 -11.95 -1.50
C PHE A 37 -10.82 -13.43 -1.15
N ASP A 38 -11.62 -13.78 -0.15
CA ASP A 38 -11.75 -15.16 0.32
C ASP A 38 -12.34 -16.04 -0.78
N VAL A 39 -11.61 -17.10 -1.12
CA VAL A 39 -11.98 -18.07 -2.16
C VAL A 39 -12.48 -19.39 -1.61
N ARG A 40 -12.56 -19.53 -0.29
CA ARG A 40 -13.25 -20.67 0.31
C ARG A 40 -14.69 -20.76 -0.20
N GLY A 41 -15.14 -21.98 -0.50
CA GLY A 41 -16.47 -22.21 -1.07
C GLY A 41 -16.55 -22.03 -2.58
N LYS A 42 -15.45 -21.68 -3.27
CA LYS A 42 -15.44 -21.40 -4.71
C LYS A 42 -14.67 -22.46 -5.49
N VAL A 43 -14.94 -22.49 -6.80
CA VAL A 43 -14.11 -23.19 -7.77
C VAL A 43 -13.55 -22.19 -8.76
N LEU A 44 -12.23 -22.17 -8.92
CA LEU A 44 -11.53 -21.12 -9.66
C LEU A 44 -10.55 -21.72 -10.67
N ALA A 45 -10.38 -21.02 -11.79
CA ALA A 45 -9.28 -21.22 -12.72
C ALA A 45 -8.20 -20.15 -12.45
N ALA A 46 -6.93 -20.54 -12.39
CA ALA A 46 -5.82 -19.65 -12.08
C ALA A 46 -4.67 -19.81 -13.09
N GLU A 47 -4.19 -18.68 -13.61
CA GLU A 47 -3.00 -18.59 -14.47
C GLU A 47 -1.77 -18.08 -13.69
N VAL A 48 -1.99 -17.39 -12.56
CA VAL A 48 -0.96 -17.06 -11.57
C VAL A 48 -1.31 -17.82 -10.29
N PRO A 49 -0.93 -19.10 -10.18
CA PRO A 49 -1.46 -20.01 -9.17
C PRO A 49 -0.68 -19.87 -7.85
N PHE A 50 -0.72 -18.69 -7.22
CA PHE A 50 -0.24 -18.47 -5.85
C PHE A 50 -1.41 -18.39 -4.86
N LEU A 51 -1.60 -19.44 -4.06
CA LEU A 51 -2.59 -19.53 -3.01
C LEU A 51 -1.96 -19.14 -1.67
N VAL A 52 -2.65 -18.31 -0.89
CA VAL A 52 -2.26 -17.94 0.47
C VAL A 52 -3.35 -18.38 1.44
N SER A 53 -2.96 -19.01 2.54
CA SER A 53 -3.89 -19.49 3.56
C SER A 53 -3.65 -18.79 4.90
N THR A 54 -4.74 -18.39 5.56
CA THR A 54 -4.67 -17.83 6.93
C THR A 54 -4.27 -18.87 7.98
N ALA A 55 -4.14 -20.15 7.60
CA ALA A 55 -3.57 -21.18 8.46
C ALA A 55 -2.03 -21.23 8.42
N GLY A 56 -1.37 -20.19 7.88
CA GLY A 56 0.08 -20.01 7.96
C GLY A 56 0.88 -20.74 6.90
N TYR A 57 0.33 -20.89 5.70
CA TYR A 57 1.05 -21.47 4.57
C TYR A 57 0.59 -20.91 3.22
N GLY A 58 1.46 -21.01 2.22
CA GLY A 58 1.15 -20.71 0.83
C GLY A 58 1.53 -21.85 -0.10
N GLU A 59 0.94 -21.85 -1.29
CA GLU A 59 1.21 -22.82 -2.34
C GLU A 59 1.34 -22.09 -3.68
N TYR A 60 2.46 -22.27 -4.38
CA TYR A 60 2.67 -21.73 -5.72
C TYR A 60 2.92 -22.84 -6.71
N HIS A 61 2.22 -22.85 -7.84
CA HIS A 61 2.40 -23.86 -8.87
C HIS A 61 3.18 -23.30 -10.07
N ALA A 62 4.29 -23.96 -10.41
CA ALA A 62 5.28 -23.41 -11.35
C ALA A 62 5.09 -23.90 -12.79
N SER A 63 4.40 -25.02 -13.00
CA SER A 63 4.11 -25.52 -14.35
C SER A 63 3.17 -24.57 -15.10
N SER A 64 3.36 -24.45 -16.41
CA SER A 64 2.51 -23.61 -17.26
C SER A 64 1.13 -24.23 -17.50
N GLY A 65 0.16 -23.36 -17.74
CA GLY A 65 -1.22 -23.73 -18.04
C GLY A 65 -2.20 -23.33 -16.94
N VAL A 66 -3.46 -23.70 -17.14
CA VAL A 66 -4.55 -23.31 -16.25
C VAL A 66 -4.71 -24.34 -15.15
N TYR A 67 -4.66 -23.87 -13.90
CA TYR A 67 -4.95 -24.68 -12.73
C TYR A 67 -6.41 -24.50 -12.32
N ARG A 68 -7.05 -25.58 -11.90
CA ARG A 68 -8.38 -25.53 -11.30
C ARG A 68 -8.29 -25.85 -9.81
N PHE A 69 -8.73 -24.92 -8.97
CA PHE A 69 -8.83 -25.10 -7.53
C PHE A 69 -10.30 -25.24 -7.14
N ASP A 70 -10.67 -26.37 -6.58
CA ASP A 70 -11.96 -26.60 -5.95
C ASP A 70 -11.81 -26.53 -4.43
N LEU A 71 -12.27 -25.40 -3.87
CA LEU A 71 -12.18 -25.05 -2.44
C LEU A 71 -13.58 -25.13 -1.79
N THR A 72 -14.51 -25.88 -2.38
CA THR A 72 -15.90 -25.97 -1.91
C THR A 72 -16.05 -26.83 -0.65
N ALA A 73 -15.13 -27.77 -0.42
CA ALA A 73 -15.14 -28.64 0.73
C ALA A 73 -14.57 -27.95 1.98
N ALA A 74 -15.18 -28.17 3.15
CA ALA A 74 -14.79 -27.47 4.39
C ALA A 74 -13.40 -27.90 4.91
N GLY A 75 -13.02 -29.17 4.76
CA GLY A 75 -11.80 -29.73 5.36
C GLY A 75 -10.68 -30.09 4.37
N ARG A 76 -10.88 -29.78 3.09
CA ARG A 76 -9.95 -30.13 2.02
C ARG A 76 -10.15 -29.22 0.81
N TYR A 77 -9.18 -29.19 -0.08
CA TYR A 77 -9.35 -28.63 -1.42
C TYR A 77 -8.73 -29.56 -2.45
N ARG A 78 -9.24 -29.51 -3.67
CA ARG A 78 -8.79 -30.30 -4.80
C ARG A 78 -8.16 -29.40 -5.85
N ILE A 79 -7.04 -29.84 -6.39
CA ILE A 79 -6.32 -29.13 -7.46
C ILE A 79 -6.32 -30.03 -8.69
N GLU A 80 -6.63 -29.46 -9.85
CA GLU A 80 -6.45 -30.09 -11.16
C GLU A 80 -5.50 -29.23 -11.98
N ALA A 81 -4.48 -29.85 -12.57
CA ALA A 81 -3.40 -29.15 -13.24
C ALA A 81 -2.90 -29.95 -14.47
N PRO A 82 -2.17 -29.30 -15.40
CA PRO A 82 -1.49 -30.01 -16.47
C PRO A 82 -0.38 -30.94 -15.97
N ALA A 83 0.34 -30.52 -14.92
CA ALA A 83 1.44 -31.26 -14.30
C ALA A 83 1.57 -30.88 -12.82
N ILE A 84 2.35 -31.66 -12.07
CA ILE A 84 2.62 -31.41 -10.65
C ILE A 84 4.01 -30.80 -10.53
N ASP A 85 4.03 -29.50 -10.26
CA ASP A 85 5.23 -28.77 -9.91
C ASP A 85 4.78 -27.60 -9.03
N TYR A 86 5.08 -27.68 -7.73
CA TYR A 86 4.67 -26.67 -6.77
C TYR A 86 5.71 -26.46 -5.69
N PHE A 87 5.69 -25.25 -5.15
CA PHE A 87 6.36 -24.85 -3.92
C PHE A 87 5.32 -24.75 -2.82
N PHE A 88 5.69 -25.21 -1.63
CA PHE A 88 4.89 -25.05 -0.43
C PHE A 88 5.68 -24.22 0.57
N TYR A 89 5.07 -23.14 1.04
CA TYR A 89 5.70 -22.19 1.95
C TYR A 89 5.05 -22.30 3.32
N TYR A 90 5.84 -22.41 4.37
CA TYR A 90 5.34 -22.21 5.73
C TYR A 90 5.67 -20.78 6.17
N GLY A 91 4.67 -20.08 6.68
CA GLY A 91 4.84 -18.72 7.19
C GLY A 91 3.72 -18.42 8.18
N PRO A 92 4.01 -18.26 9.49
CA PRO A 92 3.00 -17.93 10.50
C PRO A 92 2.15 -16.70 10.17
N THR A 93 2.68 -15.80 9.34
CA THR A 93 2.00 -14.61 8.84
C THR A 93 1.97 -14.59 7.31
N ILE A 94 1.02 -13.82 6.75
CA ILE A 94 0.95 -13.60 5.29
C ILE A 94 2.24 -12.99 4.74
N LYS A 95 2.84 -12.02 5.45
CA LYS A 95 4.13 -11.42 5.07
C LYS A 95 5.22 -12.50 4.95
N GLN A 96 5.36 -13.39 5.93
CA GLN A 96 6.33 -14.49 5.85
C GLN A 96 6.08 -15.45 4.69
N ILE A 97 4.82 -15.74 4.35
CA ILE A 97 4.49 -16.56 3.17
C ILE A 97 5.00 -15.87 1.88
N PHE A 98 4.89 -14.54 1.78
CA PHE A 98 5.41 -13.77 0.65
C PHE A 98 6.95 -13.72 0.62
N GLU A 99 7.61 -13.62 1.78
CA GLU A 99 9.08 -13.68 1.88
C GLU A 99 9.61 -15.02 1.34
N GLU A 100 9.03 -16.14 1.78
CA GLU A 100 9.39 -17.48 1.30
C GLU A 100 9.11 -17.64 -0.21
N HIS A 101 8.00 -17.09 -0.69
CA HIS A 101 7.70 -17.08 -2.13
C HIS A 101 8.75 -16.30 -2.91
N LYS A 102 9.15 -15.13 -2.39
CA LYS A 102 10.16 -14.26 -2.99
C LYS A 102 11.53 -14.94 -3.05
N GLU A 103 11.93 -15.60 -1.99
CA GLU A 103 13.19 -16.35 -1.93
C GLU A 103 13.21 -17.49 -2.97
N ALA A 104 12.10 -18.21 -3.12
CA ALA A 104 11.98 -19.32 -4.06
C ALA A 104 11.86 -18.89 -5.54
N ARG A 105 11.21 -17.76 -5.84
CA ARG A 105 10.84 -17.36 -7.22
C ARG A 105 11.65 -16.20 -7.78
N GLY A 106 12.31 -15.41 -6.95
CA GLY A 106 13.04 -14.23 -7.40
C GLY A 106 12.11 -13.08 -7.78
N ALA A 107 12.45 -12.33 -8.82
CA ALA A 107 11.67 -11.14 -9.20
C ALA A 107 10.35 -11.53 -9.88
N ALA A 108 9.27 -10.83 -9.55
CA ALA A 108 7.99 -11.00 -10.22
C ALA A 108 8.06 -10.47 -11.67
N PRO A 109 7.56 -11.21 -12.67
CA PRO A 109 7.52 -10.73 -14.04
C PRO A 109 6.51 -9.57 -14.17
N GLY A 110 6.77 -8.70 -15.14
CA GLY A 110 5.83 -7.64 -15.52
C GLY A 110 4.52 -8.20 -16.08
N TRP A 111 3.40 -7.53 -15.81
CA TRP A 111 2.08 -7.96 -16.27
C TRP A 111 1.16 -6.77 -16.57
N ALA A 112 0.23 -6.92 -17.52
CA ALA A 112 -0.71 -5.86 -17.87
C ALA A 112 -1.92 -5.84 -16.92
N ALA A 113 -2.12 -4.70 -16.23
CA ALA A 113 -3.21 -4.48 -15.29
C ALA A 113 -4.58 -4.48 -15.97
N SER A 114 -4.67 -3.94 -17.19
CA SER A 114 -5.86 -4.01 -18.04
C SER A 114 -5.66 -5.05 -19.13
N ALA A 115 -6.70 -5.84 -19.39
CA ALA A 115 -6.78 -6.75 -20.53
C ALA A 115 -7.69 -6.22 -21.66
N GLU A 116 -8.44 -5.13 -21.42
CA GLU A 116 -9.48 -4.65 -22.34
C GLU A 116 -9.03 -3.40 -23.09
N SER A 117 -9.53 -3.25 -24.32
CA SER A 117 -9.19 -2.16 -25.24
C SER A 117 -10.16 -0.99 -25.20
N ASP A 118 -11.31 -1.12 -24.52
CA ASP A 118 -12.29 -0.05 -24.33
C ASP A 118 -12.06 0.69 -23.01
N GLY A 119 -11.93 2.03 -23.07
CA GLY A 119 -11.88 2.86 -21.87
C GLY A 119 -13.28 3.12 -21.34
N SER A 120 -13.79 2.25 -20.47
CA SER A 120 -15.10 2.38 -19.83
C SER A 120 -15.00 2.43 -18.30
N TRP A 121 -16.08 2.85 -17.63
CA TRP A 121 -16.17 2.76 -16.16
C TRP A 121 -16.05 1.32 -15.66
N ASN A 122 -16.59 0.36 -16.41
CA ASN A 122 -16.44 -1.06 -16.08
C ASN A 122 -14.98 -1.48 -16.17
N THR A 123 -14.30 -1.16 -17.27
CA THR A 123 -12.88 -1.50 -17.44
C THR A 123 -11.99 -0.84 -16.39
N LEU A 124 -12.31 0.39 -15.95
CA LEU A 124 -11.62 1.06 -14.85
C LEU A 124 -11.78 0.30 -13.52
N ARG A 125 -13.02 -0.11 -13.20
CA ARG A 125 -13.30 -0.97 -12.05
C ARG A 125 -12.54 -2.28 -12.12
N MET A 126 -12.60 -2.98 -13.26
CA MET A 126 -11.92 -4.26 -13.45
C MET A 126 -10.40 -4.11 -13.30
N THR A 127 -9.82 -3.04 -13.83
CA THR A 127 -8.39 -2.73 -13.68
C THR A 127 -8.02 -2.54 -12.21
N LEU A 128 -8.80 -1.76 -11.45
CA LEU A 128 -8.58 -1.58 -10.01
C LEU A 128 -8.62 -2.92 -9.26
N LEU A 129 -9.67 -3.73 -9.47
CA LEU A 129 -9.78 -5.03 -8.80
C LEU A 129 -8.61 -5.95 -9.16
N ARG A 130 -8.20 -6.00 -10.43
CA ARG A 130 -7.04 -6.79 -10.87
C ARG A 130 -5.76 -6.37 -10.17
N LEU A 131 -5.52 -5.06 -10.01
CA LEU A 131 -4.35 -4.55 -9.30
C LEU A 131 -4.33 -5.04 -7.84
N VAL A 132 -5.44 -4.89 -7.11
CA VAL A 132 -5.50 -5.27 -5.70
C VAL A 132 -5.48 -6.79 -5.50
N HIS A 133 -6.21 -7.58 -6.30
CA HIS A 133 -6.16 -9.05 -6.24
C HIS A 133 -4.81 -9.61 -6.72
N GLY A 134 -4.21 -8.99 -7.73
CA GLY A 134 -2.89 -9.33 -8.24
C GLY A 134 -1.82 -9.14 -7.18
N ALA A 135 -1.89 -8.03 -6.43
CA ALA A 135 -1.01 -7.80 -5.29
C ALA A 135 -1.11 -8.90 -4.22
N MET A 136 -2.34 -9.36 -3.91
CA MET A 136 -2.57 -10.50 -3.02
C MET A 136 -2.11 -11.87 -3.59
N SER A 137 -1.59 -11.87 -4.82
CA SER A 137 -1.09 -13.04 -5.55
C SER A 137 0.37 -12.88 -5.99
N ALA A 138 1.13 -11.99 -5.32
CA ALA A 138 2.52 -11.69 -5.64
C ALA A 138 2.76 -11.23 -7.11
N ALA A 139 1.74 -10.68 -7.76
CA ALA A 139 1.88 -10.06 -9.09
C ALA A 139 2.34 -8.60 -8.92
N LEU A 140 3.63 -8.41 -8.63
CA LEU A 140 4.16 -7.16 -8.07
C LEU A 140 4.51 -6.07 -9.08
N ALA A 141 4.61 -6.39 -10.38
CA ALA A 141 5.06 -5.46 -11.42
C ALA A 141 3.95 -5.17 -12.45
N PRO A 142 2.84 -4.53 -12.06
CA PRO A 142 1.78 -4.17 -12.99
C PRO A 142 2.20 -3.03 -13.91
N SER A 143 1.75 -3.09 -15.16
CA SER A 143 1.75 -1.97 -16.09
C SER A 143 0.34 -1.51 -16.43
N LEU A 144 0.13 -0.20 -16.61
CA LEU A 144 -1.17 0.39 -16.92
C LEU A 144 -1.09 1.35 -18.10
N SER A 145 -1.82 1.05 -19.18
CA SER A 145 -2.01 1.99 -20.28
C SER A 145 -3.24 2.86 -20.05
N LEU A 146 -3.08 4.18 -20.13
CA LEU A 146 -4.19 5.14 -20.05
C LEU A 146 -4.83 5.45 -21.42
N LYS A 147 -4.18 5.03 -22.51
CA LYS A 147 -4.64 5.26 -23.89
C LYS A 147 -6.11 4.87 -24.14
N PRO A 148 -6.64 3.74 -23.61
CA PRO A 148 -8.04 3.39 -23.83
C PRO A 148 -9.03 4.47 -23.37
N TYR A 149 -8.66 5.28 -22.37
CA TYR A 149 -9.53 6.27 -21.75
C TYR A 149 -9.50 7.64 -22.44
N ASP A 150 -8.50 7.96 -23.27
CA ASP A 150 -8.26 9.33 -23.80
C ASP A 150 -9.46 9.94 -24.55
N GLY A 151 -10.29 9.12 -25.18
CA GLY A 151 -11.50 9.54 -25.90
C GLY A 151 -12.79 9.55 -25.06
N GLY A 152 -12.71 9.17 -23.78
CA GLY A 152 -13.86 9.05 -22.90
C GLY A 152 -14.36 10.38 -22.32
N PRO A 153 -15.47 10.36 -21.55
CA PRO A 153 -15.91 11.53 -20.79
C PRO A 153 -14.81 12.07 -19.87
N ARG A 154 -14.72 13.39 -19.72
CA ARG A 154 -13.67 14.06 -18.93
C ARG A 154 -13.51 13.46 -17.53
N GLU A 155 -14.61 13.12 -16.87
CA GLU A 155 -14.60 12.54 -15.53
C GLU A 155 -13.92 11.15 -15.50
N LEU A 156 -14.25 10.28 -16.45
CA LEU A 156 -13.62 8.96 -16.58
C LEU A 156 -12.12 9.09 -16.84
N VAL A 157 -11.72 10.01 -17.71
CA VAL A 157 -10.29 10.31 -17.98
C VAL A 157 -9.56 10.72 -16.70
N LEU A 158 -10.19 11.57 -15.88
CA LEU A 158 -9.60 12.01 -14.61
C LEU A 158 -9.50 10.87 -13.61
N ARG A 159 -10.51 10.00 -13.48
CA ARG A 159 -10.47 8.83 -12.58
C ARG A 159 -9.43 7.80 -13.03
N ALA A 160 -9.31 7.56 -14.33
CA ALA A 160 -8.25 6.71 -14.88
C ALA A 160 -6.85 7.26 -14.60
N ARG A 161 -6.66 8.59 -14.72
CA ARG A 161 -5.39 9.26 -14.35
C ARG A 161 -5.10 9.24 -12.85
N GLN A 162 -6.13 9.34 -12.00
CA GLN A 162 -5.98 9.15 -10.55
C GLN A 162 -5.51 7.72 -10.23
N LEU A 163 -6.12 6.69 -10.84
CA LEU A 163 -5.66 5.32 -10.68
C LEU A 163 -4.25 5.11 -11.23
N GLY A 164 -3.95 5.65 -12.42
CA GLY A 164 -2.61 5.61 -13.01
C GLY A 164 -1.54 6.34 -12.20
N SER A 165 -1.93 7.28 -11.33
CA SER A 165 -1.01 7.94 -10.37
C SER A 165 -0.50 6.99 -9.28
N LEU A 166 -1.07 5.79 -9.17
CA LEU A 166 -0.75 4.81 -8.14
C LEU A 166 0.07 3.62 -8.69
N VAL A 167 0.33 3.60 -10.01
CA VAL A 167 1.07 2.54 -10.71
C VAL A 167 2.41 3.10 -11.18
N ASP A 168 3.48 2.36 -10.95
CA ASP A 168 4.83 2.80 -11.31
C ASP A 168 5.05 2.78 -12.83
N ASP A 169 4.79 1.64 -13.49
CA ASP A 169 4.83 1.51 -14.95
C ASP A 169 3.49 1.92 -15.58
N VAL A 170 3.35 3.21 -15.87
CA VAL A 170 2.15 3.80 -16.48
C VAL A 170 2.48 4.43 -17.83
N SER A 171 1.70 4.13 -18.86
CA SER A 171 1.89 4.63 -20.23
C SER A 171 0.81 5.67 -20.59
N PRO A 172 1.18 6.84 -21.17
CA PRO A 172 2.46 7.19 -21.83
C PRO A 172 3.55 7.78 -20.89
N GLY A 173 3.43 7.57 -19.58
CA GLY A 173 4.35 8.09 -18.57
C GLY A 173 3.61 8.91 -17.52
N PRO A 174 4.35 9.50 -16.55
CA PRO A 174 3.76 10.25 -15.45
C PRO A 174 3.20 11.63 -15.84
N VAL A 175 3.37 12.05 -17.10
CA VAL A 175 2.95 13.37 -17.57
C VAL A 175 1.42 13.51 -17.53
N GLY A 176 0.94 14.54 -16.84
CA GLY A 176 -0.49 14.80 -16.68
C GLY A 176 -1.20 13.83 -15.73
N LEU A 177 -0.45 13.09 -14.91
CA LEU A 177 -0.99 12.45 -13.71
C LEU A 177 -1.22 13.49 -12.61
N SER A 178 -1.88 13.08 -11.53
CA SER A 178 -2.16 13.97 -10.39
C SER A 178 -0.87 14.52 -9.78
N ASP A 179 -0.92 15.70 -9.18
CA ASP A 179 0.23 16.23 -8.44
C ASP A 179 0.66 15.29 -7.30
N PHE A 180 -0.29 14.51 -6.77
CA PHE A 180 -0.02 13.44 -5.80
C PHE A 180 0.98 12.40 -6.33
N ARG A 181 0.97 12.03 -7.63
CA ARG A 181 1.98 11.12 -8.20
C ARG A 181 3.41 11.66 -8.04
N LYS A 182 3.58 12.97 -8.20
CA LYS A 182 4.90 13.62 -8.08
C LYS A 182 5.40 13.60 -6.65
N GLN A 183 4.47 13.71 -5.70
CA GLN A 183 4.78 13.64 -4.27
C GLN A 183 5.18 12.23 -3.81
N LEU A 184 4.83 11.19 -4.57
CA LEU A 184 5.10 9.80 -4.22
C LEU A 184 6.36 9.22 -4.88
N GLU A 185 7.19 10.01 -5.55
CA GLU A 185 8.34 9.49 -6.30
C GLU A 185 9.34 8.77 -5.38
N THR A 186 9.75 9.44 -4.30
CA THR A 186 10.65 8.86 -3.30
C THR A 186 9.99 7.74 -2.49
N PHE A 187 8.69 7.87 -2.23
CA PHE A 187 7.90 6.83 -1.56
C PHE A 187 7.85 5.54 -2.39
N PHE A 188 7.62 5.65 -3.70
CA PHE A 188 7.61 4.49 -4.59
C PHE A 188 8.97 3.84 -4.75
N ALA A 189 10.05 4.61 -4.81
CA ALA A 189 11.40 4.03 -4.84
C ALA A 189 11.67 3.15 -3.61
N THR A 190 11.27 3.63 -2.43
CA THR A 190 11.37 2.89 -1.16
C THR A 190 10.61 1.56 -1.21
N TYR A 191 9.32 1.59 -1.56
CA TYR A 191 8.51 0.37 -1.61
C TYR A 191 8.83 -0.55 -2.81
N ALA A 192 9.38 -0.02 -3.90
CA ALA A 192 9.89 -0.83 -5.00
C ALA A 192 11.09 -1.68 -4.54
N ALA A 193 11.99 -1.11 -3.74
CA ALA A 193 13.09 -1.86 -3.13
C ALA A 193 12.58 -2.92 -2.14
N GLU A 194 11.53 -2.63 -1.36
CA GLU A 194 10.91 -3.62 -0.49
C GLU A 194 10.28 -4.78 -1.29
N ALA A 195 9.56 -4.48 -2.37
CA ALA A 195 9.01 -5.50 -3.27
C ALA A 195 10.13 -6.37 -3.89
N GLN A 196 11.27 -5.77 -4.25
CA GLN A 196 12.41 -6.48 -4.82
C GLN A 196 13.18 -7.33 -3.81
N THR A 197 13.20 -6.94 -2.53
CA THR A 197 13.97 -7.63 -1.48
C THR A 197 13.13 -8.61 -0.68
N LYS A 198 11.94 -8.19 -0.22
CA LYS A 198 11.03 -8.99 0.62
C LYS A 198 9.86 -9.60 -0.15
N GLY A 199 9.55 -9.11 -1.34
CA GLY A 199 8.41 -9.59 -2.13
C GLY A 199 7.06 -9.03 -1.71
N PHE A 200 7.03 -8.00 -0.87
CA PHE A 200 5.77 -7.39 -0.46
C PHE A 200 5.20 -6.52 -1.58
N PRO A 201 3.88 -6.58 -1.84
CA PRO A 201 3.27 -5.71 -2.82
C PRO A 201 3.17 -4.29 -2.26
N MET A 202 3.59 -3.28 -3.01
CA MET A 202 3.35 -1.88 -2.64
C MET A 202 1.85 -1.59 -2.41
N TRP A 203 0.99 -2.29 -3.14
CA TRP A 203 -0.46 -2.27 -2.95
C TRP A 203 -0.84 -3.37 -1.96
N HIS A 204 -0.75 -3.08 -0.67
CA HIS A 204 -1.19 -4.00 0.38
C HIS A 204 -2.73 -4.10 0.37
N ALA A 205 -3.28 -5.18 -0.17
CA ALA A 205 -4.69 -5.51 0.00
C ALA A 205 -5.05 -5.47 1.49
N LEU A 206 -6.25 -5.00 1.87
CA LEU A 206 -6.60 -4.90 3.29
C LEU A 206 -6.40 -6.20 4.11
N PRO A 207 -6.72 -7.43 3.62
CA PRO A 207 -6.44 -8.65 4.39
C PRO A 207 -4.95 -9.03 4.46
N PHE A 208 -4.08 -8.44 3.63
CA PHE A 208 -2.63 -8.55 3.76
C PHE A 208 -2.14 -7.80 4.99
N GLN A 209 -2.66 -6.58 5.20
CA GLN A 209 -2.25 -5.70 6.28
C GLN A 209 -3.01 -5.93 7.60
N PHE A 210 -4.28 -6.35 7.50
CA PHE A 210 -5.18 -6.57 8.63
C PHE A 210 -5.79 -7.98 8.57
N PRO A 211 -4.98 -9.05 8.65
CA PRO A 211 -5.46 -10.43 8.44
C PRO A 211 -6.52 -10.86 9.46
N GLU A 212 -6.53 -10.26 10.64
CA GLU A 212 -7.46 -10.59 11.73
C GLU A 212 -8.80 -9.84 11.63
N ASP A 213 -8.92 -8.89 10.72
CA ASP A 213 -10.17 -8.18 10.46
C ASP A 213 -10.92 -8.87 9.30
N PRO A 214 -12.01 -9.61 9.58
CA PRO A 214 -12.72 -10.33 8.54
C PRO A 214 -13.40 -9.43 7.52
N GLU A 215 -13.74 -8.19 7.88
CA GLU A 215 -14.36 -7.25 6.94
C GLU A 215 -13.37 -6.81 5.87
N CYS A 216 -12.07 -6.73 6.18
CA CYS A 216 -11.03 -6.41 5.21
C CYS A 216 -11.03 -7.34 3.99
N ALA A 217 -11.40 -8.62 4.14
CA ALA A 217 -11.49 -9.56 3.03
C ALA A 217 -12.64 -9.26 2.04
N ARG A 218 -13.57 -8.36 2.39
CA ARG A 218 -14.75 -7.99 1.59
C ARG A 218 -14.58 -6.70 0.81
N HIS A 219 -13.50 -5.96 1.08
CA HIS A 219 -13.21 -4.66 0.49
C HIS A 219 -12.08 -4.79 -0.53
N THR A 220 -12.45 -5.06 -1.78
CA THR A 220 -11.52 -5.40 -2.88
C THR A 220 -11.13 -4.21 -3.76
N ASP A 221 -11.67 -3.02 -3.48
CA ASP A 221 -11.52 -1.79 -4.27
C ASP A 221 -10.92 -0.61 -3.48
N GLU A 222 -10.32 -0.93 -2.35
CA GLU A 222 -9.53 -0.07 -1.47
C GLU A 222 -8.41 -0.91 -0.87
N PHE A 223 -7.30 -0.25 -0.58
CA PHE A 223 -6.06 -0.93 -0.24
C PHE A 223 -5.15 0.03 0.52
N MET A 224 -4.16 -0.54 1.19
CA MET A 224 -3.07 0.20 1.76
C MET A 224 -1.98 0.40 0.69
N LEU A 225 -1.55 1.64 0.48
CA LEU A 225 -0.36 1.95 -0.31
C LEU A 225 0.80 2.10 0.68
N GLY A 226 1.70 1.12 0.65
CA GLY A 226 2.61 0.88 1.76
C GLY A 226 1.89 0.52 3.05
N ASP A 227 2.50 0.83 4.19
CA ASP A 227 1.93 0.62 5.53
C ASP A 227 1.22 1.89 6.06
N GLU A 228 1.41 3.03 5.38
CA GLU A 228 1.08 4.37 5.88
C GLU A 228 -0.29 4.88 5.42
N MET A 229 -0.71 4.58 4.18
CA MET A 229 -1.88 5.22 3.55
C MET A 229 -2.94 4.23 3.11
N LEU A 230 -4.20 4.47 3.47
CA LEU A 230 -5.35 3.82 2.84
C LEU A 230 -5.80 4.64 1.62
N ILE A 231 -5.90 3.98 0.47
CA ILE A 231 -6.33 4.56 -0.80
C ILE A 231 -7.67 3.94 -1.21
N ALA A 232 -8.62 4.80 -1.58
CA ALA A 232 -9.96 4.39 -1.97
C ALA A 232 -10.39 5.07 -3.28
N PRO A 233 -9.93 4.61 -4.47
CA PRO A 233 -10.20 5.26 -5.75
C PRO A 233 -11.68 5.31 -6.14
N ILE A 234 -12.20 6.44 -6.61
CA ILE A 234 -13.57 6.50 -7.15
C ILE A 234 -13.53 6.04 -8.61
N TYR A 235 -14.23 4.94 -8.93
CA TYR A 235 -14.27 4.30 -10.25
C TYR A 235 -15.68 4.27 -10.86
N THR A 236 -16.60 5.10 -10.35
CA THR A 236 -17.97 5.26 -10.86
C THR A 236 -18.25 6.74 -11.13
N PRO A 237 -19.25 7.08 -11.98
CA PRO A 237 -19.70 8.46 -12.12
C PRO A 237 -20.09 9.08 -10.77
N GLY A 238 -19.72 10.34 -10.58
CA GLY A 238 -19.92 11.10 -9.36
C GLY A 238 -18.68 11.20 -8.48
N ASN A 239 -18.90 11.77 -7.29
CA ASN A 239 -17.85 12.08 -6.33
C ASN A 239 -17.99 11.33 -5.01
N GLN A 240 -18.96 10.42 -4.91
CA GLN A 240 -19.26 9.74 -3.66
C GLN A 240 -18.83 8.27 -3.70
N ARG A 241 -18.21 7.79 -2.62
CA ARG A 241 -18.02 6.36 -2.37
C ARG A 241 -18.11 6.04 -0.88
N THR A 242 -18.38 4.78 -0.58
CA THR A 242 -18.16 4.22 0.76
C THR A 242 -16.72 3.75 0.89
N VAL A 243 -16.16 3.90 2.09
CA VAL A 243 -14.81 3.45 2.44
C VAL A 243 -14.87 2.72 3.78
N TYR A 244 -14.31 1.52 3.88
CA TYR A 244 -14.09 0.88 5.16
C TYR A 244 -12.73 1.28 5.71
N LEU A 245 -12.73 1.81 6.93
CA LEU A 245 -11.52 2.11 7.67
C LEU A 245 -11.22 0.92 8.59
N PRO A 246 -10.12 0.18 8.41
CA PRO A 246 -9.72 -0.92 9.29
C PRO A 246 -9.35 -0.43 10.70
N GLN A 247 -8.94 -1.34 11.58
CA GLN A 247 -8.44 -0.98 12.91
C GLN A 247 -7.34 0.09 12.87
N GLY A 248 -7.56 1.19 13.58
CA GLY A 248 -6.61 2.30 13.71
C GLY A 248 -7.34 3.62 13.91
N ILE A 249 -6.58 4.71 13.82
CA ILE A 249 -7.10 6.07 13.66
C ILE A 249 -6.58 6.56 12.32
N TRP A 250 -7.46 7.18 11.53
CA TRP A 250 -7.20 7.56 10.15
C TRP A 250 -7.39 9.05 9.96
N THR A 251 -6.46 9.71 9.30
CA THR A 251 -6.55 11.13 8.95
C THR A 251 -6.79 11.26 7.47
N ASN A 252 -7.92 11.84 7.07
CA ASN A 252 -8.15 12.22 5.68
C ASN A 252 -7.15 13.32 5.29
N LEU A 253 -6.31 13.06 4.28
CA LEU A 253 -5.23 14.00 3.91
C LEU A 253 -5.74 15.29 3.26
N ASP A 254 -6.93 15.28 2.66
CA ASP A 254 -7.52 16.47 2.03
C ASP A 254 -8.19 17.37 3.08
N THR A 255 -9.02 16.78 3.94
CA THR A 255 -9.81 17.54 4.93
C THR A 255 -9.11 17.73 6.28
N ASN A 256 -8.02 17.00 6.53
CA ASN A 256 -7.33 16.90 7.82
C ASN A 256 -8.24 16.37 8.95
N GLU A 257 -9.37 15.73 8.62
CA GLU A 257 -10.29 15.12 9.60
C GLU A 257 -9.76 13.79 10.11
N THR A 258 -9.83 13.59 11.43
CA THR A 258 -9.46 12.35 12.11
C THR A 258 -10.69 11.47 12.34
N LEU A 259 -10.60 10.20 11.96
CA LEU A 259 -11.69 9.23 11.97
C LEU A 259 -11.24 7.93 12.68
N PRO A 260 -12.03 7.40 13.63
CA PRO A 260 -11.74 6.09 14.20
C PRO A 260 -12.00 4.98 13.18
N GLY A 261 -11.21 3.92 13.24
CA GLY A 261 -11.33 2.73 12.40
C GLY A 261 -12.44 1.75 12.81
N ARG A 262 -12.43 0.57 12.18
CA ARG A 262 -13.46 -0.48 12.24
C ARG A 262 -14.87 0.02 11.90
N ARG A 263 -14.96 0.85 10.86
CA ARG A 263 -16.22 1.42 10.42
C ARG A 263 -16.20 1.77 8.94
N THR A 264 -17.39 1.78 8.34
CA THR A 264 -17.60 2.35 7.01
C THR A 264 -17.98 3.82 7.13
N ILE A 265 -17.42 4.63 6.26
CA ILE A 265 -17.74 6.06 6.08
C ILE A 265 -18.19 6.32 4.65
N THR A 266 -18.85 7.45 4.43
CA THR A 266 -19.12 7.98 3.09
C THR A 266 -18.25 9.19 2.86
N VAL A 267 -17.56 9.21 1.73
CA VAL A 267 -16.69 10.32 1.31
C VAL A 267 -17.28 10.94 0.06
N GLU A 268 -17.31 12.27 -0.01
CA GLU A 268 -17.68 13.02 -1.22
C GLU A 268 -16.52 13.92 -1.64
N THR A 269 -15.82 13.56 -2.72
CA THR A 269 -14.71 14.33 -3.27
C THR A 269 -14.45 14.06 -4.75
N ALA A 270 -14.02 15.09 -5.48
CA ALA A 270 -13.50 14.95 -6.84
C ALA A 270 -12.05 14.45 -6.87
N ALA A 271 -11.32 14.56 -5.75
CA ALA A 271 -9.96 14.07 -5.60
C ALA A 271 -9.94 12.55 -5.42
N LEU A 272 -8.72 12.00 -5.29
CA LEU A 272 -8.50 10.64 -4.82
C LEU A 272 -8.62 10.62 -3.29
N PRO A 273 -9.55 9.85 -2.70
CA PRO A 273 -9.58 9.68 -1.25
C PRO A 273 -8.31 8.98 -0.74
N VAL A 274 -7.60 9.65 0.16
CA VAL A 274 -6.38 9.16 0.81
C VAL A 274 -6.46 9.41 2.31
N PHE A 275 -6.18 8.38 3.10
CA PHE A 275 -6.19 8.45 4.56
C PHE A 275 -4.85 7.98 5.11
N ALA A 276 -4.16 8.82 5.88
CA ALA A 276 -2.96 8.39 6.59
C ALA A 276 -3.31 7.72 7.91
N ARG A 277 -2.57 6.67 8.25
CA ARG A 277 -2.69 5.95 9.51
C ARG A 277 -2.00 6.71 10.64
N ASN A 278 -2.58 6.71 11.84
CA ASN A 278 -1.90 7.21 13.02
C ASN A 278 -0.66 6.37 13.35
N GLY A 279 0.39 7.02 13.86
CA GLY A 279 1.70 6.37 14.08
C GLY A 279 2.50 6.15 12.80
N ALA A 280 2.12 6.78 11.67
CA ALA A 280 2.91 6.76 10.45
C ALA A 280 3.72 8.07 10.30
N ILE A 281 4.87 7.94 9.63
CA ILE A 281 5.54 9.05 8.96
C ILE A 281 5.35 8.84 7.47
N LEU A 282 4.68 9.78 6.80
CA LEU A 282 4.44 9.76 5.37
C LEU A 282 5.36 10.78 4.68
N PRO A 283 6.43 10.35 3.99
CA PRO A 283 7.25 11.24 3.18
C PRO A 283 6.54 11.58 1.88
N LEU A 284 6.40 12.87 1.60
CA LEU A 284 5.88 13.41 0.35
C LEU A 284 6.89 14.38 -0.26
N ASP A 285 7.26 14.15 -1.53
CA ASP A 285 8.12 15.05 -2.26
C ASP A 285 7.44 16.41 -2.46
N SER A 286 8.22 17.48 -2.34
CA SER A 286 7.74 18.86 -2.46
C SER A 286 8.77 19.72 -3.20
N ALA A 287 8.36 20.90 -3.65
CA ALA A 287 9.29 21.85 -4.28
C ALA A 287 10.44 22.27 -3.37
N GLY A 288 10.25 22.19 -2.05
CA GLY A 288 11.24 22.60 -1.04
C GLY A 288 11.94 21.44 -0.35
N GLY A 289 12.03 20.26 -1.00
CA GLY A 289 12.60 19.04 -0.43
C GLY A 289 11.51 18.03 -0.06
N ILE A 290 11.65 17.32 1.06
CA ILE A 290 10.68 16.29 1.47
C ILE A 290 9.86 16.75 2.66
N ALA A 291 8.54 16.70 2.54
CA ALA A 291 7.62 16.88 3.65
C ALA A 291 7.44 15.54 4.39
N LEU A 292 7.75 15.51 5.68
CA LEU A 292 7.59 14.35 6.57
C LEU A 292 6.32 14.55 7.39
N HIS A 293 5.21 14.01 6.90
CA HIS A 293 3.91 14.10 7.58
C HIS A 293 3.86 13.07 8.71
N TYR A 294 3.90 13.53 9.96
CA TYR A 294 3.82 12.68 11.15
C TYR A 294 2.43 12.78 11.79
N PHE A 295 1.80 11.63 12.03
CA PHE A 295 0.49 11.51 12.65
C PHE A 295 0.62 10.97 14.09
N PRO A 296 0.77 11.83 15.10
CA PRO A 296 1.10 11.43 16.46
C PRO A 296 -0.03 10.66 17.16
N ALA A 297 0.39 9.83 18.11
CA ALA A 297 -0.36 9.01 19.08
C ALA A 297 0.50 7.80 19.44
N LEU A 298 1.29 7.34 18.46
CA LEU A 298 2.28 6.29 18.56
C LEU A 298 3.62 6.81 18.02
N ALA A 299 4.72 6.20 18.45
CA ALA A 299 5.99 6.38 17.78
C ALA A 299 5.91 5.83 16.35
N ALA A 300 6.70 6.42 15.47
CA ALA A 300 6.73 6.12 14.06
C ALA A 300 8.18 6.12 13.56
N GLU A 301 8.45 5.26 12.58
CA GLU A 301 9.69 5.24 11.85
C GLU A 301 9.41 5.09 10.35
N PHE A 302 10.30 5.62 9.52
CA PHE A 302 10.30 5.38 8.09
C PHE A 302 11.74 5.33 7.58
N PHE A 303 12.02 4.40 6.68
CA PHE A 303 13.32 4.25 6.03
C PHE A 303 13.18 4.70 4.58
N LEU A 304 13.80 5.82 4.25
CA LEU A 304 13.72 6.42 2.93
C LEU A 304 14.93 5.99 2.11
N LEU A 305 14.67 5.32 0.98
CA LEU A 305 15.73 4.92 0.06
C LEU A 305 16.28 6.14 -0.68
N GLU A 306 17.57 6.37 -0.56
CA GLU A 306 18.30 7.34 -1.35
C GLU A 306 18.96 6.66 -2.55
N SER A 307 18.46 6.90 -3.76
CA SER A 307 19.03 6.29 -4.99
C SER A 307 20.51 6.61 -5.23
N ASP A 308 20.98 7.70 -4.64
CA ASP A 308 22.39 8.11 -4.54
C ASP A 308 22.51 8.72 -3.13
N PRO A 309 23.19 8.07 -2.16
CA PRO A 309 24.28 7.10 -2.33
C PRO A 309 23.91 5.59 -2.37
N ASP A 310 22.66 5.20 -2.59
CA ASP A 310 22.15 3.82 -2.41
C ASP A 310 22.23 3.38 -0.93
N ASP A 311 21.70 4.23 -0.05
CA ASP A 311 21.61 4.00 1.40
C ASP A 311 20.27 4.51 1.93
N TRP A 312 19.97 4.23 3.19
CA TRP A 312 18.69 4.53 3.83
C TRP A 312 18.79 5.71 4.77
N THR A 313 18.12 6.81 4.43
CA THR A 313 17.83 7.89 5.39
C THR A 313 16.79 7.36 6.38
N GLN A 314 17.09 7.43 7.68
CA GLN A 314 16.13 7.03 8.71
C GLN A 314 15.42 8.25 9.28
N VAL A 315 14.12 8.15 9.48
CA VAL A 315 13.35 9.18 10.16
C VAL A 315 12.53 8.56 11.28
N HIS A 316 12.58 9.19 12.45
CA HIS A 316 11.87 8.73 13.64
C HIS A 316 11.10 9.88 14.27
N ALA A 317 9.91 9.59 14.76
CA ALA A 317 9.12 10.55 15.50
C ALA A 317 8.39 9.86 16.65
N ALA A 318 8.45 10.43 17.85
CA ALA A 318 7.84 9.82 19.02
C ALA A 318 7.28 10.87 19.98
N PRO A 319 6.05 10.69 20.48
CA PRO A 319 5.55 11.45 21.61
C PRO A 319 6.11 10.84 22.91
N ALA A 320 6.58 11.68 23.82
CA ALA A 320 7.10 11.27 25.12
C ALA A 320 6.67 12.28 26.20
N ALA A 321 5.59 11.96 26.92
CA ALA A 321 5.00 12.85 27.92
C ALA A 321 4.72 14.26 27.37
N GLU A 322 5.42 15.28 27.87
CA GLU A 322 5.26 16.70 27.47
C GLU A 322 6.16 17.11 26.29
N ILE A 323 6.82 16.15 25.63
CA ILE A 323 7.63 16.41 24.45
C ILE A 323 7.24 15.53 23.27
N VAL A 324 7.46 16.03 22.06
CA VAL A 324 7.52 15.21 20.84
C VAL A 324 8.93 15.33 20.27
N ARG A 325 9.61 14.20 20.09
CA ARG A 325 10.93 14.13 19.47
C ARG A 325 10.78 13.77 18.00
N LEU A 326 11.45 14.52 17.14
CA LEU A 326 11.57 14.30 15.71
C LEU A 326 13.06 14.10 15.39
N GLU A 327 13.39 13.14 14.54
CA GLU A 327 14.78 12.75 14.28
C GLU A 327 14.95 12.33 12.82
N ILE A 328 16.03 12.80 12.20
CA ILE A 328 16.43 12.49 10.82
C ILE A 328 17.90 12.10 10.84
N GLU A 329 18.21 10.87 10.46
CA GLU A 329 19.56 10.40 10.18
C GLU A 329 19.77 10.41 8.65
N ALA A 330 20.22 11.54 8.12
CA ALA A 330 20.20 11.79 6.67
C ALA A 330 21.39 11.13 5.96
N LYS A 331 21.13 10.40 4.87
CA LYS A 331 22.18 9.91 3.94
C LYS A 331 22.43 10.85 2.78
N LYS A 332 21.53 11.78 2.54
CA LYS A 332 21.63 12.79 1.47
C LYS A 332 21.28 14.17 1.98
N THR A 333 22.15 15.13 1.68
CA THR A 333 21.93 16.54 2.01
C THR A 333 20.66 17.05 1.34
N ARG A 334 19.67 17.50 2.11
CA ARG A 334 18.46 18.14 1.59
C ARG A 334 17.74 18.97 2.64
N ASP A 335 16.73 19.67 2.17
CA ASP A 335 15.74 20.33 3.01
C ASP A 335 14.62 19.32 3.34
N TYR A 336 14.21 19.29 4.61
CA TYR A 336 13.06 18.55 5.11
C TYR A 336 12.08 19.53 5.76
N GLU A 337 10.79 19.20 5.67
CA GLU A 337 9.72 19.88 6.39
C GLU A 337 8.95 18.86 7.21
N TRP A 338 9.14 18.84 8.52
CA TRP A 338 8.25 18.07 9.39
C TRP A 338 6.88 18.73 9.40
N VAL A 339 5.82 17.97 9.13
CA VAL A 339 4.44 18.37 9.32
C VAL A 339 3.84 17.48 10.39
N VAL A 340 3.77 17.97 11.63
CA VAL A 340 3.21 17.22 12.76
C VAL A 340 1.74 17.54 12.89
N HIS A 341 0.90 16.55 12.64
CA HIS A 341 -0.55 16.72 12.59
C HIS A 341 -1.20 16.68 13.98
N HIS A 342 -2.30 17.42 14.13
CA HIS A 342 -3.21 17.33 15.27
C HIS A 342 -2.57 17.49 16.65
N ILE A 343 -1.58 18.35 16.77
CA ILE A 343 -0.96 18.71 18.05
C ILE A 343 -1.39 20.10 18.48
N GLU A 344 -1.33 20.35 19.78
CA GLU A 344 -1.48 21.72 20.29
C GLU A 344 -0.29 22.58 19.87
N ARG A 345 -0.38 23.89 20.09
CA ARG A 345 0.74 24.78 19.81
C ARG A 345 1.86 24.50 20.81
N PRO A 346 3.08 24.13 20.37
CA PRO A 346 4.18 23.95 21.31
C PRO A 346 4.59 25.29 21.94
N SER A 347 5.00 25.24 23.20
CA SER A 347 5.62 26.36 23.91
C SER A 347 7.05 26.62 23.43
N GLU A 348 7.72 25.60 22.90
CA GLU A 348 9.07 25.69 22.36
C GLU A 348 9.33 24.65 21.26
N VAL A 349 10.13 25.04 20.25
CA VAL A 349 10.76 24.15 19.26
C VAL A 349 12.27 24.35 19.36
N ALA A 350 13.01 23.32 19.76
CA ALA A 350 14.44 23.44 20.05
C ALA A 350 15.20 22.11 19.91
N PHE A 351 16.53 22.21 19.85
CA PHE A 351 17.43 21.07 20.05
C PHE A 351 18.72 21.52 20.76
N GLU A 352 19.17 20.76 21.76
CA GLU A 352 20.35 21.08 22.59
C GLU A 352 20.42 22.55 23.07
N GLY A 353 19.27 23.09 23.48
CA GLY A 353 19.15 24.49 23.96
C GLY A 353 19.16 25.55 22.85
N ARG A 354 19.28 25.17 21.58
CA ARG A 354 19.14 26.08 20.43
C ARG A 354 17.68 26.14 19.99
N LYS A 355 17.05 27.30 20.20
CA LYS A 355 15.65 27.53 19.81
C LYS A 355 15.53 27.78 18.31
N TYR A 356 14.48 27.20 17.72
CA TYR A 356 14.07 27.46 16.35
C TYR A 356 13.19 28.72 16.33
N ARG A 357 13.32 29.53 15.27
CA ARG A 357 12.59 30.79 15.16
C ARG A 357 11.20 30.55 14.57
N GLU A 358 10.16 31.11 15.18
CA GLU A 358 8.82 31.10 14.59
C GLU A 358 8.76 31.99 13.34
N ALA A 359 8.23 31.46 12.24
CA ALA A 359 8.00 32.17 10.99
C ALA A 359 6.62 32.83 10.96
N ALA A 360 6.49 33.94 10.23
CA ALA A 360 5.21 34.67 10.11
C ALA A 360 4.14 33.90 9.32
N SER A 361 4.55 32.96 8.47
CA SER A 361 3.67 32.08 7.68
C SER A 361 4.44 30.83 7.25
N GLY A 362 3.73 29.75 6.89
CA GLY A 362 4.37 28.55 6.32
C GLY A 362 5.23 28.85 5.09
N SER A 363 4.78 29.74 4.21
CA SER A 363 5.55 30.18 3.02
C SER A 363 6.80 31.01 3.34
N ALA A 364 6.92 31.53 4.57
CA ALA A 364 8.07 32.32 5.01
C ALA A 364 9.09 31.48 5.79
N MET A 365 8.87 30.16 5.93
CA MET A 365 9.80 29.28 6.62
C MET A 365 11.14 29.17 5.89
N GLN A 366 12.21 29.20 6.66
CA GLN A 366 13.59 28.98 6.27
C GLN A 366 14.17 27.84 7.11
N ASP A 367 15.44 27.48 6.87
CA ASP A 367 16.14 26.55 7.75
C ASP A 367 16.07 26.99 9.22
N ARG A 368 15.83 26.01 10.10
CA ARG A 368 15.65 26.17 11.56
C ARG A 368 14.56 27.16 11.96
N THR A 369 13.46 27.14 11.21
CA THR A 369 12.23 27.85 11.56
C THR A 369 11.03 26.91 11.68
N TRP A 370 9.98 27.37 12.35
CA TRP A 370 8.74 26.64 12.48
C TRP A 370 7.53 27.55 12.32
N PHE A 371 6.38 26.99 11.97
CA PHE A 371 5.10 27.68 11.84
C PHE A 371 3.98 26.80 12.38
N TYR A 372 3.01 27.38 13.08
CA TYR A 372 1.85 26.66 13.59
C TYR A 372 0.57 27.10 12.87
N ASP A 373 -0.02 26.18 12.10
CA ASP A 373 -1.33 26.35 11.48
C ASP A 373 -2.41 26.04 12.51
N ALA A 374 -2.90 27.08 13.18
CA ALA A 374 -3.94 26.94 14.20
C ALA A 374 -5.29 26.45 13.64
N ALA A 375 -5.57 26.68 12.36
CA ALA A 375 -6.83 26.24 11.73
C ALA A 375 -6.84 24.72 11.53
N ARG A 376 -5.68 24.14 11.17
CA ARG A 376 -5.51 22.69 11.01
C ARG A 376 -5.00 21.97 12.24
N LYS A 377 -4.50 22.71 13.25
CA LYS A 377 -3.75 22.17 14.39
C LYS A 377 -2.50 21.37 13.96
N ASN A 378 -1.78 21.91 12.98
CA ASN A 378 -0.56 21.29 12.46
C ASN A 378 0.64 22.19 12.74
N LEU A 379 1.73 21.60 13.20
CA LEU A 379 3.02 22.27 13.28
C LEU A 379 3.86 21.93 12.05
N GLN A 380 4.53 22.93 11.50
CA GLN A 380 5.54 22.76 10.47
C GLN A 380 6.91 23.16 11.02
N VAL A 381 7.94 22.34 10.79
CA VAL A 381 9.34 22.66 11.14
C VAL A 381 10.22 22.40 9.93
N ARG A 382 10.97 23.42 9.50
CA ARG A 382 11.88 23.31 8.37
C ARG A 382 13.33 23.18 8.82
N VAL A 383 14.03 22.19 8.30
CA VAL A 383 15.45 21.91 8.56
C VAL A 383 16.17 21.57 7.28
N ARG A 384 17.39 22.07 7.13
CA ARG A 384 18.36 21.58 6.15
C ARG A 384 19.34 20.66 6.86
N VAL A 385 19.39 19.41 6.44
CA VAL A 385 20.21 18.37 7.09
C VAL A 385 21.29 17.94 6.11
N ALA A 386 22.55 17.94 6.55
CA ALA A 386 23.66 17.45 5.75
C ALA A 386 23.70 15.90 5.72
N ALA A 387 24.25 15.33 4.66
CA ALA A 387 24.53 13.89 4.62
C ALA A 387 25.47 13.49 5.77
N GLY A 388 25.10 12.45 6.51
CA GLY A 388 25.81 11.96 7.69
C GLY A 388 25.55 12.75 8.99
N GLU A 389 24.61 13.70 8.97
CA GLU A 389 24.18 14.45 10.17
C GLU A 389 22.91 13.82 10.78
N ASP A 390 22.90 13.73 12.10
CA ASP A 390 21.70 13.42 12.89
C ASP A 390 21.02 14.73 13.29
N CYS A 391 19.85 14.99 12.73
CA CYS A 391 19.06 16.18 13.04
C CYS A 391 17.90 15.81 13.95
N ILE A 392 17.95 16.30 15.19
CA ILE A 392 16.89 16.10 16.18
C ILE A 392 16.17 17.44 16.41
N VAL A 393 14.85 17.38 16.61
CA VAL A 393 14.00 18.50 17.03
C VAL A 393 13.09 18.03 18.15
N ASN A 394 13.07 18.77 19.26
CA ASN A 394 12.11 18.58 20.34
C ASN A 394 11.03 19.67 20.28
N LEU A 395 9.79 19.23 20.38
CA LEU A 395 8.61 20.08 20.57
C LEU A 395 8.20 19.96 22.03
N SER A 396 8.17 21.06 22.78
CA SER A 396 7.76 21.09 24.18
C SER A 396 6.37 21.71 24.31
N PHE A 397 5.53 21.17 25.18
CA PHE A 397 4.15 21.63 25.41
C PHE A 397 4.01 22.33 26.76
#